data_AF-A0A162LW06-F1
#
_entry.id   AF-A0A162LW06-F1
#
_cell.length_a   1.000
_cell.length_b   1.000
_cell.length_c   1.000
_cell.angle_alpha   90.00
_cell.angle_beta   90.00
_cell.angle_gamma   90.00
#
_symmetry.space_group_name_H-M   'P 1'
#
loop_
_entity.id
_entity.type
_entity.pdbx_description
1 polymer ?
#
loop_
_entity_poly.entity_id
_entity_poly.type
_entity_poly.pdbx_seq_one_letter_code
_entity_poly.pdbx_strand_id
1 'polypeptide(L)'
;MRVGSLVASLLAALALAACSSSRESLPSRTATEQLLLSSAVDRAAQELTLDLPQDAPVFLDTTNFEAIDGKYAIGAVREQLLRRGARLMPDRALADVVIEIRSGALSIDDESSLLGLPAIDIPVPMSDVSTPELALVKRDERRGTVKLAAVAYDAHDGRFVDATGPVYGYSHITDWTVLVFSWTSSDVLPEEQHVPAITASLRDFGLASAPED
;
A
#
# COMPACT_ATOMS: atom_id res chain seq x y z
N MET A 1 -17.00 -46.98 -26.78
CA MET A 1 -16.90 -46.52 -25.37
C MET A 1 -15.51 -46.02 -24.96
N ARG A 2 -14.40 -46.42 -25.59
CA ARG A 2 -13.04 -45.99 -25.18
C ARG A 2 -12.64 -44.57 -25.61
N VAL A 3 -13.13 -44.10 -26.76
CA VAL A 3 -12.79 -42.75 -27.28
C VAL A 3 -13.45 -41.64 -26.46
N GLY A 4 -14.71 -41.82 -26.04
CA GLY A 4 -15.41 -40.83 -25.20
C GLY A 4 -14.76 -40.64 -23.82
N SER A 5 -14.23 -41.72 -23.23
CA SER A 5 -13.54 -41.65 -21.94
C SER A 5 -12.18 -40.92 -22.03
N LEU A 6 -11.44 -41.10 -23.13
CA LEU A 6 -10.18 -40.38 -23.38
C LEU A 6 -10.41 -38.88 -23.62
N VAL A 7 -11.45 -38.52 -24.37
CA VAL A 7 -11.81 -37.11 -24.62
C VAL A 7 -12.27 -36.43 -23.33
N ALA A 8 -13.05 -37.11 -22.48
CA ALA A 8 -13.46 -36.59 -21.18
C ALA A 8 -12.27 -36.39 -20.22
N SER A 9 -11.32 -37.34 -20.17
CA SER A 9 -10.09 -37.19 -19.36
C SER A 9 -9.20 -36.04 -19.85
N LEU A 10 -9.11 -35.82 -21.16
CA LEU A 10 -8.31 -34.74 -21.73
C LEU A 10 -8.94 -33.35 -21.46
N LEU A 11 -10.27 -33.24 -21.57
CA LEU A 11 -11.02 -32.03 -21.20
C LEU A 11 -10.92 -31.73 -19.70
N ALA A 12 -10.95 -32.75 -18.84
CA ALA A 12 -10.73 -32.60 -17.41
C ALA A 12 -9.30 -32.14 -17.08
N ALA A 13 -8.29 -32.66 -17.78
CA ALA A 13 -6.90 -32.24 -17.63
C ALA A 13 -6.66 -30.79 -18.11
N LEU A 14 -7.33 -30.36 -19.19
CA LEU A 14 -7.29 -28.96 -19.64
C LEU A 14 -7.98 -28.00 -18.67
N ALA A 15 -9.04 -28.44 -17.98
CA ALA A 15 -9.73 -27.62 -16.98
C ALA A 15 -8.92 -27.40 -15.70
N LEU A 16 -7.93 -28.25 -15.41
CA LEU A 16 -7.01 -28.13 -14.27
C LEU A 16 -5.72 -27.36 -14.62
N ALA A 17 -5.49 -27.04 -15.90
CA ALA A 17 -4.31 -26.32 -16.37
C ALA A 17 -4.59 -24.82 -16.54
N ALA A 18 -5.17 -24.18 -15.51
CA ALA A 18 -5.29 -22.73 -15.47
C ALA A 18 -4.05 -22.14 -14.77
N CYS A 19 -2.95 -22.00 -15.51
CA CYS A 19 -1.81 -21.20 -15.06
C CYS A 19 -2.04 -19.74 -15.44
N SER A 20 -2.49 -18.91 -14.50
CA SER A 20 -2.44 -17.46 -14.65
C SER A 20 -1.04 -16.99 -14.28
N SER A 21 -0.34 -16.33 -15.20
CA SER A 21 0.90 -15.61 -14.90
C SER A 21 0.68 -14.14 -15.17
N SER A 22 0.72 -13.32 -14.12
CA SER A 22 0.73 -11.87 -14.25
C SER A 22 2.17 -11.40 -14.38
N ARG A 23 2.51 -10.78 -15.51
CA ARG A 23 3.79 -10.10 -15.69
C ARG A 23 3.61 -8.63 -15.33
N GLU A 24 4.15 -8.20 -14.20
CA GLU A 24 4.33 -6.77 -13.93
C GLU A 24 5.40 -6.22 -14.88
N SER A 25 5.06 -5.23 -15.71
CA SER A 25 6.03 -4.40 -16.42
C SER A 25 6.65 -3.41 -15.43
N LEU A 26 7.98 -3.25 -15.42
CA LEU A 26 8.75 -2.67 -14.31
C LEU A 26 8.82 -1.12 -14.29
N PRO A 27 8.09 -0.41 -13.41
CA PRO A 27 8.69 0.64 -12.59
C PRO A 27 9.67 0.03 -11.58
N SER A 28 10.48 0.87 -10.90
CA SER A 28 11.45 0.41 -9.89
C SER A 28 10.83 -0.28 -8.67
N ARG A 29 9.50 -0.21 -8.51
CA ARG A 29 8.72 -0.78 -7.42
C ARG A 29 7.44 -1.43 -7.97
N THR A 30 7.06 -2.55 -7.38
CA THR A 30 5.80 -3.26 -7.67
C THR A 30 4.59 -2.42 -7.29
N ALA A 31 3.43 -2.73 -7.88
CA ALA A 31 2.18 -2.06 -7.50
C ALA A 31 1.84 -2.29 -6.00
N THR A 32 2.21 -3.45 -5.48
CA THR A 32 2.01 -3.81 -4.07
C THR A 32 2.79 -2.90 -3.13
N GLU A 33 4.07 -2.65 -3.43
CA GLU A 33 4.91 -1.74 -2.63
C GLU A 33 4.38 -0.31 -2.66
N GLN A 34 3.96 0.16 -3.84
CA GLN A 34 3.39 1.50 -3.98
C GLN A 34 2.11 1.67 -3.14
N LEU A 35 1.22 0.67 -3.15
CA LEU A 35 -0.02 0.70 -2.38
C LEU A 35 0.19 0.57 -0.87
N LEU A 36 1.12 -0.28 -0.43
CA LEU A 36 1.55 -0.35 0.97
C LEU A 36 1.99 1.03 1.45
N LEU A 37 2.90 1.65 0.70
CA LEU A 37 3.45 2.94 1.09
C LEU A 37 2.41 4.07 1.06
N SER A 38 1.61 4.17 -0.02
CA SER A 38 0.59 5.21 -0.15
C SER A 38 -0.47 5.11 0.94
N SER A 39 -0.92 3.90 1.27
CA SER A 39 -1.93 3.68 2.31
C SER A 39 -1.39 4.01 3.70
N ALA A 40 -0.14 3.69 4.00
CA ALA A 40 0.50 4.07 5.25
C ALA A 40 0.70 5.59 5.35
N VAL A 41 1.05 6.25 4.24
CA VAL A 41 1.12 7.71 4.14
C VAL A 41 -0.23 8.36 4.45
N ASP A 42 -1.30 7.89 3.82
CA ASP A 42 -2.64 8.48 4.00
C ASP A 42 -3.08 8.41 5.46
N ARG A 43 -2.81 7.28 6.12
CA ARG A 43 -3.08 7.08 7.55
C ARG A 43 -2.22 8.00 8.43
N ALA A 44 -0.93 8.13 8.15
CA ALA A 44 -0.05 9.04 8.90
C ALA A 44 -0.47 10.50 8.72
N ALA A 45 -0.86 10.90 7.51
CA ALA A 45 -1.30 12.26 7.22
C ALA A 45 -2.63 12.59 7.90
N GLN A 46 -3.55 11.62 8.04
CA GLN A 46 -4.81 11.81 8.76
C GLN A 46 -4.59 12.15 10.24
N GLU A 47 -3.58 11.56 10.87
CA GLU A 47 -3.22 11.84 12.28
C GLU A 47 -2.47 13.17 12.45
N LEU A 48 -1.96 13.76 11.36
CA LEU A 48 -1.25 15.03 11.40
C LEU A 48 -2.20 16.19 11.74
N THR A 49 -2.18 16.61 13.01
CA THR A 49 -3.04 17.66 13.55
C THR A 49 -2.19 18.82 14.05
N LEU A 50 -2.43 20.02 13.52
CA LEU A 50 -1.79 21.26 13.98
C LEU A 50 -2.88 22.26 14.35
N ASP A 51 -2.73 22.90 15.50
CA ASP A 51 -3.59 23.97 15.98
C ASP A 51 -3.08 25.30 15.43
N LEU A 52 -3.54 25.63 14.22
CA LEU A 52 -3.13 26.83 13.50
C LEU A 52 -4.03 28.03 13.88
N PRO A 53 -3.49 29.27 13.88
CA PRO A 53 -4.31 30.46 14.04
C PRO A 53 -5.39 30.52 12.96
N GLN A 54 -6.61 30.91 13.36
CA GLN A 54 -7.76 30.92 12.47
C GLN A 54 -7.51 31.81 11.24
N ASP A 55 -7.83 31.29 10.05
CA ASP A 55 -7.71 31.96 8.74
C ASP A 55 -6.30 32.48 8.38
N ALA A 56 -5.27 32.10 9.15
CA ALA A 56 -3.90 32.50 8.87
C ALA A 56 -3.42 31.93 7.51
N PRO A 57 -2.82 32.75 6.65
CA PRO A 57 -2.15 32.26 5.46
C PRO A 57 -0.93 31.42 5.86
N VAL A 58 -0.90 30.17 5.42
CA VAL A 58 0.08 29.18 5.84
C VAL A 58 0.89 28.70 4.65
N PHE A 59 2.19 28.52 4.80
CA PHE A 59 3.04 27.89 3.79
C PHE A 59 3.51 26.52 4.26
N LEU A 60 3.36 25.50 3.41
CA LEU A 60 3.90 24.17 3.67
C LEU A 60 5.33 24.08 3.11
N ASP A 61 6.31 24.12 4.01
CA ASP A 61 7.71 23.94 3.69
C ASP A 61 8.06 22.45 3.62
N THR A 62 8.49 22.03 2.42
CA THR A 62 8.84 20.65 2.10
C THR A 62 10.35 20.48 1.91
N THR A 63 11.15 21.50 2.23
CA THR A 63 12.60 21.53 1.96
C THR A 63 13.34 20.42 2.69
N ASN A 64 12.93 20.12 3.93
CA ASN A 64 13.52 19.07 4.76
C ASN A 64 12.78 17.72 4.64
N PHE A 65 11.90 17.58 3.65
CA PHE A 65 11.18 16.33 3.41
C PHE A 65 11.91 15.46 2.38
N GLU A 66 12.85 14.65 2.86
CA GLU A 66 13.58 13.71 2.01
C GLU A 66 13.08 12.28 2.23
N ALA A 67 12.46 11.69 1.20
CA ALA A 67 11.99 10.32 1.24
C ALA A 67 11.71 9.76 -0.18
N ILE A 68 11.82 8.44 -0.33
CA ILE A 68 11.45 7.75 -1.58
C ILE A 68 9.93 7.82 -1.73
N ASP A 69 9.43 8.27 -2.88
CA ASP A 69 8.01 8.60 -3.11
C ASP A 69 7.48 9.79 -2.27
N GLY A 70 8.37 10.67 -1.82
CA GLY A 70 8.01 11.79 -0.95
C GLY A 70 7.01 12.79 -1.55
N LYS A 71 6.89 12.86 -2.89
CA LYS A 71 5.90 13.73 -3.55
C LYS A 71 4.46 13.35 -3.21
N TYR A 72 4.15 12.05 -3.12
CA TYR A 72 2.82 11.59 -2.73
C TYR A 72 2.55 11.95 -1.27
N ALA A 73 3.51 11.72 -0.37
CA ALA A 73 3.40 12.07 1.04
C ALA A 73 3.19 13.58 1.28
N ILE A 74 3.94 14.42 0.57
CA ILE A 74 3.73 15.88 0.57
C ILE A 74 2.31 16.22 0.09
N GLY A 75 1.81 15.52 -0.94
CA GLY A 75 0.45 15.67 -1.45
C GLY A 75 -0.61 15.32 -0.41
N ALA A 76 -0.48 14.16 0.23
CA ALA A 76 -1.40 13.68 1.27
C ALA A 76 -1.43 14.62 2.49
N VAL A 77 -0.27 15.09 2.95
CA VAL A 77 -0.20 16.09 4.03
C VAL A 77 -0.87 17.40 3.61
N ARG A 78 -0.60 17.87 2.39
CA ARG A 78 -1.24 19.08 1.84
C ARG A 78 -2.76 18.94 1.82
N GLU A 79 -3.28 17.81 1.37
CA GLU A 79 -4.70 17.50 1.37
C GLU A 79 -5.28 17.55 2.79
N GLN A 80 -4.63 16.92 3.76
CA GLN A 80 -5.12 16.89 5.14
C GLN A 80 -5.15 18.26 5.80
N LEU A 81 -4.13 19.10 5.55
CA LEU A 81 -4.14 20.50 6.00
C LEU A 81 -5.32 21.28 5.39
N LEU A 82 -5.56 21.13 4.08
CA LEU A 82 -6.69 21.79 3.40
C LEU A 82 -8.05 21.30 3.93
N ARG A 83 -8.22 19.99 4.15
CA ARG A 83 -9.44 19.40 4.72
C ARG A 83 -9.75 19.93 6.12
N ARG A 84 -8.71 20.30 6.87
CA ARG A 84 -8.79 20.89 8.21
C ARG A 84 -8.93 22.41 8.20
N GLY A 85 -9.08 23.02 7.01
CA GLY A 85 -9.34 24.46 6.87
C GLY A 85 -8.09 25.34 6.81
N ALA A 86 -6.88 24.76 6.68
CA ALA A 86 -5.67 25.56 6.51
C ALA A 86 -5.70 26.32 5.18
N ARG A 87 -5.31 27.60 5.19
CA ARG A 87 -5.28 28.45 4.00
C ARG A 87 -3.87 28.47 3.40
N LEU A 88 -3.59 27.49 2.52
CA LEU A 88 -2.24 27.31 1.98
C LEU A 88 -1.87 28.34 0.90
N MET A 89 -0.72 28.99 1.09
CA MET A 89 -0.13 29.96 0.18
C MET A 89 0.85 29.30 -0.80
N PRO A 90 0.97 29.83 -2.03
CA PRO A 90 1.91 29.29 -3.03
C PRO A 90 3.37 29.66 -2.72
N ASP A 91 3.60 30.70 -1.92
CA ASP A 91 4.93 31.24 -1.61
C ASP A 91 5.08 31.48 -0.10
N ARG A 92 6.28 31.23 0.43
CA ARG A 92 6.64 31.48 1.83
C ARG A 92 6.50 32.96 2.21
N ALA A 93 6.73 33.88 1.27
CA ALA A 93 6.63 35.32 1.51
C ALA A 93 5.19 35.83 1.71
N LEU A 94 4.18 35.03 1.36
CA LEU A 94 2.77 35.37 1.49
C LEU A 94 2.12 34.77 2.75
N ALA A 95 2.87 34.02 3.55
CA ALA A 95 2.37 33.30 4.70
C ALA A 95 2.81 33.96 6.02
N ASP A 96 1.89 33.94 6.99
CA ASP A 96 2.14 34.36 8.37
C ASP A 96 2.70 33.20 9.19
N VAL A 97 2.37 31.96 8.81
CA VAL A 97 2.84 30.73 9.48
C VAL A 97 3.50 29.80 8.46
N VAL A 98 4.66 29.27 8.81
CA VAL A 98 5.35 28.22 8.05
C VAL A 98 5.17 26.90 8.78
N ILE A 99 4.67 25.89 8.06
CA ILE A 99 4.63 24.50 8.52
C ILE A 99 5.77 23.75 7.85
N GLU A 100 6.76 23.35 8.61
CA GLU A 100 7.81 22.47 8.14
C GLU A 100 7.44 21.02 8.42
N ILE A 101 7.49 20.19 7.37
CA ILE A 101 7.25 18.75 7.49
C ILE A 101 8.54 17.96 7.33
N ARG A 102 8.64 16.87 8.09
CA ARG A 102 9.76 15.94 8.04
C ARG A 102 9.28 14.50 8.05
N SER A 103 10.03 13.65 7.35
CA SER A 103 9.85 12.20 7.38
C SER A 103 10.90 11.58 8.29
N GLY A 104 10.48 10.72 9.22
CA GLY A 104 11.36 9.86 10.00
C GLY A 104 11.42 8.42 9.49
N ALA A 105 10.41 8.02 8.70
CA ALA A 105 10.35 6.74 8.00
C ALA A 105 9.34 6.86 6.85
N LEU A 106 9.71 6.34 5.69
CA LEU A 106 8.82 6.15 4.54
C LEU A 106 9.31 4.88 3.83
N SER A 107 9.00 3.73 4.42
CA SER A 107 9.61 2.45 4.05
C SER A 107 8.59 1.31 4.09
N ILE A 108 9.03 0.16 3.60
CA ILE A 108 8.36 -1.12 3.75
C ILE A 108 9.29 -2.02 4.56
N ASP A 109 8.72 -2.71 5.53
CA ASP A 109 9.37 -3.74 6.33
C ASP A 109 8.85 -5.11 5.89
N ASP A 110 9.76 -6.06 5.65
CA ASP A 110 9.42 -7.45 5.32
C ASP A 110 9.76 -8.36 6.50
N GLU A 111 8.79 -9.16 6.95
CA GLU A 111 8.95 -10.14 8.02
C GLU A 111 8.45 -11.52 7.55
N SER A 112 9.29 -12.55 7.67
CA SER A 112 8.93 -13.92 7.31
C SER A 112 9.14 -14.85 8.50
N SER A 113 8.10 -15.61 8.83
CA SER A 113 8.11 -16.64 9.87
C SER A 113 7.67 -17.97 9.28
N LEU A 114 8.58 -18.95 9.28
CA LEU A 114 8.34 -20.29 8.76
C LEU A 114 8.51 -21.34 9.86
N LEU A 115 7.48 -22.16 10.05
CA LEU A 115 7.55 -23.42 10.78
C LEU A 115 7.45 -24.56 9.77
N GLY A 116 8.57 -25.24 9.51
CA GLY A 116 8.65 -26.29 8.51
C GLY A 116 10.08 -26.56 8.05
N LEU A 117 10.23 -27.18 6.88
CA LEU A 117 11.52 -27.28 6.22
C LEU A 117 11.66 -26.12 5.24
N PRO A 118 12.63 -25.21 5.44
CA PRO A 118 12.90 -24.15 4.48
C PRO A 118 13.41 -24.75 3.16
N ALA A 119 13.28 -24.00 2.07
CA ALA A 119 13.97 -24.33 0.84
C ALA A 119 15.49 -24.34 1.09
N ILE A 120 16.14 -25.45 0.76
CA ILE A 120 17.60 -25.57 0.81
C ILE A 120 18.10 -25.56 -0.64
N ASP A 121 18.93 -24.58 -0.95
CA ASP A 121 19.67 -24.51 -2.20
C ASP A 121 20.83 -25.50 -2.14
N ILE A 122 20.81 -26.50 -3.02
CA ILE A 122 21.90 -27.48 -3.12
C ILE A 122 22.81 -26.98 -4.25
N PRO A 123 24.04 -26.51 -3.95
CA PRO A 123 24.96 -26.07 -4.98
C PRO A 123 25.42 -27.28 -5.79
N VAL A 124 24.89 -27.42 -7.01
CA VAL A 124 25.27 -28.45 -7.98
C VAL A 124 26.02 -27.80 -9.15
N PRO A 125 27.18 -28.32 -9.58
CA PRO A 125 27.90 -27.74 -10.72
C PRO A 125 27.02 -27.73 -11.98
N MET A 126 26.85 -26.54 -12.59
CA MET A 126 26.05 -26.32 -13.81
C MET A 126 24.51 -26.45 -13.65
N SER A 127 23.99 -26.46 -12.42
CA SER A 127 22.53 -26.35 -12.19
C SER A 127 22.24 -25.85 -10.78
N ASP A 128 21.37 -24.86 -10.63
CA ASP A 128 20.80 -24.51 -9.32
C ASP A 128 19.59 -25.41 -9.07
N VAL A 129 19.68 -26.32 -8.10
CA VAL A 129 18.58 -27.18 -7.67
C VAL A 129 18.22 -26.81 -6.24
N SER A 130 17.05 -26.22 -6.06
CA SER A 130 16.47 -25.97 -4.75
C SER A 130 15.51 -27.09 -4.37
N THR A 131 15.55 -27.48 -3.10
CA THR A 131 14.51 -28.36 -2.53
C THR A 131 13.24 -27.55 -2.28
N PRO A 132 12.05 -28.11 -2.55
CA PRO A 132 10.80 -27.40 -2.29
C PRO A 132 10.64 -27.16 -0.80
N GLU A 133 10.16 -25.96 -0.46
CA GLU A 133 9.79 -25.62 0.92
C GLU A 133 8.61 -26.50 1.38
N LEU A 134 8.72 -27.08 2.57
CA LEU A 134 7.65 -27.82 3.23
C LEU A 134 7.18 -27.02 4.46
N ALA A 135 6.32 -26.03 4.22
CA ALA A 135 5.72 -25.21 5.27
C ALA A 135 4.61 -25.97 6.00
N LEU A 136 4.76 -26.24 7.30
CA LEU A 136 3.61 -26.62 8.13
C LEU A 136 2.73 -25.39 8.35
N VAL A 137 3.37 -24.28 8.72
CA VAL A 137 2.77 -22.95 8.81
C VAL A 137 3.82 -21.93 8.38
N LYS A 138 3.46 -21.01 7.50
CA LYS A 138 4.26 -19.85 7.10
C LYS A 138 3.41 -18.59 7.23
N ARG A 139 4.05 -17.50 7.63
CA ARG A 139 3.51 -16.15 7.61
C ARG A 139 4.56 -15.24 6.99
N ASP A 140 4.24 -14.67 5.83
CA ASP A 140 5.02 -13.62 5.19
C ASP A 140 4.24 -12.31 5.31
N GLU A 141 4.79 -11.34 6.04
CA GLU A 141 4.18 -10.04 6.25
C GLU A 141 5.02 -8.95 5.60
N ARG A 142 4.36 -8.09 4.84
CA ARG A 142 4.93 -6.88 4.25
C ARG A 142 4.18 -5.70 4.83
N ARG A 143 4.89 -4.82 5.52
CA ARG A 143 4.29 -3.71 6.26
C ARG A 143 4.81 -2.38 5.74
N GLY A 144 3.93 -1.52 5.25
CA GLY A 144 4.26 -0.12 5.00
C GLY A 144 4.37 0.62 6.32
N THR A 145 5.51 1.22 6.61
CA THR A 145 5.78 1.97 7.83
C THR A 145 6.12 3.41 7.50
N VAL A 146 5.28 4.33 7.99
CA VAL A 146 5.45 5.76 7.80
C VAL A 146 5.50 6.47 9.14
N LYS A 147 6.47 7.37 9.30
CA LYS A 147 6.59 8.26 10.44
C LYS A 147 6.75 9.69 9.94
N LEU A 148 5.78 10.54 10.24
CA LEU A 148 5.82 11.95 9.90
C LEU A 148 5.86 12.81 11.16
N ALA A 149 6.37 14.02 11.04
CA ALA A 149 6.17 15.06 12.04
C ALA A 149 6.15 16.42 11.35
N ALA A 150 5.45 17.38 11.95
CA ALA A 150 5.42 18.75 11.49
C ALA A 150 5.64 19.72 12.64
N VAL A 151 6.20 20.88 12.32
CA VAL A 151 6.31 22.02 13.22
C VAL A 151 5.78 23.26 12.51
N ALA A 152 4.95 24.02 13.20
CA ALA A 152 4.44 25.31 12.77
C ALA A 152 5.13 26.43 13.54
N TYR A 153 5.64 27.43 12.82
CA TYR A 153 6.28 28.60 13.42
C TYR A 153 5.90 29.87 12.65
N ASP A 154 5.95 31.00 13.33
CA ASP A 154 5.66 32.32 12.77
C ASP A 154 6.73 32.71 11.73
N ALA A 155 6.30 33.11 10.54
CA ALA A 155 7.20 33.40 9.43
C ALA A 155 8.08 34.64 9.66
N HIS A 156 7.64 35.58 10.51
CA HIS A 156 8.28 36.86 10.72
C HIS A 156 9.37 36.81 11.79
N ASP A 157 9.09 36.17 12.93
CA ASP A 157 9.99 36.15 14.08
C ASP A 157 10.51 34.75 14.45
N GLY A 158 10.00 33.70 13.79
CA GLY A 158 10.41 32.31 14.03
C GLY A 158 9.83 31.72 15.33
N ARG A 159 8.87 32.38 15.97
CA ARG A 159 8.27 31.90 17.22
C ARG A 159 7.47 30.63 16.97
N PHE A 160 7.60 29.70 17.90
CA PHE A 160 6.80 28.47 17.93
C PHE A 160 5.30 28.78 17.96
N VAL A 161 4.55 28.14 17.06
CA VAL A 161 3.08 28.16 17.03
C VAL A 161 2.56 26.84 17.59
N ASP A 162 2.92 25.73 16.93
CA ASP A 162 2.51 24.40 17.32
C ASP A 162 3.45 23.34 16.72
N ALA A 163 3.40 22.10 17.18
CA ALA A 163 4.05 20.97 16.52
C ALA A 163 3.28 19.69 16.76
N THR A 164 3.29 18.83 15.75
CA THR A 164 2.86 17.46 15.94
C THR A 164 3.95 16.70 16.70
N GLY A 165 3.52 15.78 17.56
CA GLY A 165 4.35 14.63 17.89
C GLY A 165 4.70 13.81 16.64
N PRO A 166 5.56 12.78 16.75
CA PRO A 166 5.71 11.82 15.67
C PRO A 166 4.38 11.10 15.45
N VAL A 167 3.79 11.28 14.27
CA VAL A 167 2.60 10.56 13.83
C VAL A 167 3.02 9.38 12.98
N TYR A 168 2.29 8.28 13.10
CA TYR A 168 2.62 7.02 12.46
C TYR A 168 1.47 6.55 11.60
N GLY A 169 1.80 5.95 10.47
CA GLY A 169 0.87 5.26 9.61
C GLY A 169 1.42 3.90 9.24
N TYR A 170 0.54 2.90 9.31
CA TYR A 170 0.88 1.52 9.02
C TYR A 170 -0.10 0.92 8.03
N SER A 171 0.41 0.09 7.14
CA SER A 171 -0.37 -0.74 6.23
C SER A 171 0.28 -2.12 6.17
N HIS A 172 -0.49 -3.17 5.88
CA HIS A 172 0.03 -4.52 5.88
C HIS A 172 -0.63 -5.40 4.82
N ILE A 173 0.18 -6.27 4.25
CA ILE A 173 -0.22 -7.45 3.50
C ILE A 173 0.43 -8.64 4.19
N THR A 174 -0.38 -9.63 4.54
CA THR A 174 0.10 -10.85 5.17
C THR A 174 -0.37 -12.06 4.38
N ASP A 175 0.60 -12.78 3.85
CA ASP A 175 0.42 -14.03 3.15
C ASP A 175 0.63 -15.18 4.15
N TRP A 176 -0.41 -15.98 4.35
CA TRP A 176 -0.37 -17.15 5.21
C TRP A 176 -0.34 -18.41 4.37
N THR A 177 0.48 -19.37 4.75
CA THR A 177 0.50 -20.71 4.13
C THR A 177 0.44 -21.77 5.21
N VAL A 178 -0.48 -22.73 5.07
CA VAL A 178 -0.55 -23.93 5.90
C VAL A 178 -0.54 -25.13 4.97
N LEU A 179 0.56 -25.88 4.97
CA LEU A 179 0.81 -26.97 4.03
C LEU A 179 0.72 -26.48 2.58
N VAL A 180 -0.38 -26.80 1.89
CA VAL A 180 -0.63 -26.48 0.48
C VAL A 180 -1.69 -25.38 0.33
N PHE A 181 -2.33 -24.97 1.42
CA PHE A 181 -3.34 -23.92 1.41
C PHE A 181 -2.68 -22.58 1.72
N SER A 182 -2.94 -21.57 0.89
CA SER A 182 -2.51 -20.21 1.16
C SER A 182 -3.68 -19.24 1.09
N TRP A 183 -3.57 -18.15 1.84
CA TRP A 183 -4.51 -17.05 1.81
C TRP A 183 -3.80 -15.74 2.12
N THR A 184 -4.33 -14.64 1.58
CA THR A 184 -3.77 -13.30 1.78
C THR A 184 -4.76 -12.46 2.58
N SER A 185 -4.26 -11.76 3.58
CA SER A 185 -4.97 -10.73 4.33
C SER A 185 -4.32 -9.38 4.02
N SER A 186 -5.10 -8.37 3.68
CA SER A 186 -4.58 -7.06 3.26
C SER A 186 -5.50 -5.94 3.73
N ASP A 187 -4.91 -4.81 4.10
CA ASP A 187 -5.64 -3.58 4.44
C ASP A 187 -5.43 -2.43 3.42
N VAL A 188 -4.77 -2.72 2.31
CA VAL A 188 -4.42 -1.74 1.26
C VAL A 188 -5.22 -1.88 -0.02
N LEU A 189 -5.72 -3.07 -0.30
CA LEU A 189 -6.64 -3.27 -1.42
C LEU A 189 -8.06 -3.22 -0.86
N PRO A 190 -8.97 -2.44 -1.48
CA PRO A 190 -10.40 -2.66 -1.27
C PRO A 190 -10.64 -4.15 -1.53
N GLU A 191 -11.25 -4.82 -0.55
CA GLU A 191 -11.77 -6.18 -0.70
C GLU A 191 -12.40 -6.24 -2.09
N GLU A 192 -11.86 -7.09 -2.99
CA GLU A 192 -12.24 -7.05 -4.40
C GLU A 192 -13.76 -6.87 -4.44
N GLN A 193 -14.24 -5.79 -5.07
CA GLN A 193 -15.64 -5.70 -5.39
C GLN A 193 -15.87 -6.87 -6.34
N HIS A 194 -16.20 -8.02 -5.77
CA HIS A 194 -16.54 -9.24 -6.44
C HIS A 194 -17.91 -8.98 -7.04
N VAL A 195 -17.94 -8.12 -8.05
CA VAL A 195 -18.99 -8.12 -9.04
C VAL A 195 -18.66 -9.35 -9.86
N PRO A 196 -19.33 -10.50 -9.63
CA PRO A 196 -19.06 -11.68 -10.44
C PRO A 196 -19.16 -11.25 -11.90
N ALA A 197 -18.25 -11.70 -12.76
CA ALA A 197 -18.16 -11.27 -14.17
C ALA A 197 -19.53 -11.37 -14.91
N ILE A 198 -20.41 -12.23 -14.42
CA ILE A 198 -21.81 -12.37 -14.83
C ILE A 198 -22.61 -11.07 -14.63
N THR A 199 -22.47 -10.38 -13.50
CA THR A 199 -23.22 -9.14 -13.20
C THR A 199 -22.72 -7.95 -14.01
N ALA A 200 -21.43 -7.87 -14.32
CA ALA A 200 -20.89 -6.84 -15.22
C ALA A 200 -21.42 -7.02 -16.66
N SER A 201 -21.42 -8.27 -17.16
CA SER A 201 -22.02 -8.62 -18.45
C SER A 201 -23.53 -8.34 -18.48
N LEU A 202 -24.28 -8.67 -17.43
CA LEU A 202 -25.73 -8.44 -17.40
C LEU A 202 -26.08 -6.94 -17.31
N ARG A 203 -25.23 -6.10 -16.73
CA ARG A 203 -25.40 -4.63 -16.74
C ARG A 203 -25.18 -4.03 -18.12
N ASP A 204 -24.17 -4.49 -18.87
CA ASP A 204 -23.95 -4.06 -20.25
C ASP A 204 -25.08 -4.48 -21.21
N PHE A 205 -25.79 -5.57 -20.87
CA PHE A 205 -27.00 -6.00 -21.57
C PHE A 205 -28.30 -5.40 -21.01
N GLY A 206 -28.24 -4.53 -20.00
CA GLY A 206 -29.40 -3.84 -19.42
C GLY A 206 -30.35 -4.74 -18.60
N LEU A 207 -29.87 -5.88 -18.11
CA LEU A 207 -30.67 -6.91 -17.43
C LEU A 207 -30.55 -6.89 -15.90
N ALA A 208 -29.76 -5.98 -15.32
CA ALA A 208 -29.64 -5.83 -13.86
C ALA A 208 -29.63 -4.35 -13.45
N SER A 209 -30.58 -3.93 -12.61
CA SER A 209 -30.60 -2.61 -11.96
C SER A 209 -29.80 -2.62 -10.64
N ALA A 210 -29.25 -1.48 -10.25
CA ALA A 210 -28.56 -1.31 -8.98
C ALA A 210 -29.49 -1.62 -7.78
N PRO A 211 -28.97 -2.12 -6.65
CA PRO A 211 -29.73 -2.07 -5.41
C PRO A 211 -29.92 -0.60 -5.02
N GLU A 212 -31.16 -0.18 -4.81
CA GLU A 212 -31.48 1.07 -4.13
C GLU A 212 -31.13 0.93 -2.65
N ASP A 213 -30.41 1.92 -2.14
CA ASP A 213 -29.92 2.06 -0.77
C ASP A 213 -31.02 1.97 0.31
#